data_AF-A0A439PC31-F1
#
_entry.id   AF-A0A439PC31-F1
#
_cell.length_a   1.000
_cell.length_b   1.000
_cell.length_c   1.000
_cell.angle_alpha   90.00
_cell.angle_beta   90.00
_cell.angle_gamma   90.00
#
_symmetry.space_group_name_H-M   'P 1'
#
loop_
_entity.id
_entity.type
_entity.pdbx_description
1 polymer ?
#
loop_
_entity_poly.entity_id
_entity_poly.type
_entity_poly.pdbx_seq_one_letter_code
_entity_poly.pdbx_strand_id
1 'polypeptide(L)'
;MTSKTAHPLDHLVLPAQNLDAVRSRLTSLGFVVAPTGIHPFGTENACVFFADGTYLEPLAVGNEQTADLAISEGNVFVARDRLYRQTLREEGFSAVVFGTANADADHARYVEAGLSAGGMLSFSRAFTDANGKSDMASFKLAFVSDKEADEAFLFACQRINAPRIDRTALQAHANGVTGILEIIAVSDRPAAQIGLIATAAEADASDGDAVRLPNAVLCVLSCEDYGSRFGLKVAPSPNLRFTAIVFSVRDTAAAKQLLADNAVRHNMSGNDIVVPPAPGQGAAFILREIP
;
A
#
# COMPACT_ATOMS: atom_id res chain seq x y z
N MET A 1 22.90 19.88 -13.16
CA MET A 1 21.83 19.47 -12.23
C MET A 1 21.41 18.08 -12.67
N THR A 2 21.75 17.04 -11.92
CA THR A 2 21.24 15.69 -12.18
C THR A 2 19.75 15.72 -11.88
N SER A 3 18.90 15.43 -12.88
CA SER A 3 17.47 15.25 -12.67
C SER A 3 17.29 14.24 -11.55
N LYS A 4 16.72 14.65 -10.41
CA LYS A 4 16.34 13.70 -9.37
C LYS A 4 15.17 12.88 -9.92
N THR A 5 15.33 11.56 -9.98
CA THR A 5 14.23 10.65 -10.26
C THR A 5 13.49 10.37 -8.97
N ALA A 6 12.17 10.59 -8.97
CA ALA A 6 11.29 10.22 -7.87
C ALA A 6 11.46 8.73 -7.52
N HIS A 7 11.24 8.39 -6.24
CA HIS A 7 11.23 7.02 -5.76
C HIS A 7 10.07 6.24 -6.39
N PRO A 8 10.29 4.99 -6.86
CA PRO A 8 9.21 4.12 -7.30
C PRO A 8 8.31 3.73 -6.13
N LEU A 9 7.06 3.39 -6.45
CA LEU A 9 6.19 2.66 -5.54
C LEU A 9 6.82 1.30 -5.22
N ASP A 10 6.91 0.94 -3.93
CA ASP A 10 7.33 -0.38 -3.47
C ASP A 10 6.12 -1.25 -3.14
N HIS A 11 5.28 -0.81 -2.20
CA HIS A 11 4.07 -1.54 -1.79
C HIS A 11 3.05 -0.67 -1.07
N LEU A 12 1.89 -1.28 -0.80
CA LEU A 12 0.76 -0.68 -0.10
C LEU A 12 0.44 -1.48 1.16
N VAL A 13 0.31 -0.82 2.31
CA VAL A 13 -0.01 -1.45 3.60
C VAL A 13 -1.52 -1.38 3.84
N LEU A 14 -2.14 -2.55 4.01
CA LEU A 14 -3.58 -2.71 4.15
C LEU A 14 -3.89 -3.35 5.50
N PRO A 15 -4.14 -2.56 6.58
CA PRO A 15 -4.58 -3.11 7.85
C PRO A 15 -5.78 -4.03 7.64
N ALA A 16 -5.74 -5.18 8.30
CA ALA A 16 -6.80 -6.16 8.32
C ALA A 16 -6.99 -6.65 9.76
N GLN A 17 -8.18 -7.16 10.06
CA GLN A 17 -8.45 -7.74 11.37
C GLN A 17 -7.88 -9.16 11.48
N ASN A 18 -7.93 -9.92 10.39
CA ASN A 18 -7.45 -11.31 10.32
C ASN A 18 -6.98 -11.66 8.90
N LEU A 19 -5.83 -12.33 8.78
CA LEU A 19 -5.29 -12.79 7.51
C LEU A 19 -6.12 -13.89 6.83
N ASP A 20 -6.94 -14.68 7.55
CA ASP A 20 -7.80 -15.66 6.88
C ASP A 20 -8.91 -14.99 6.04
N ALA A 21 -9.49 -13.90 6.57
CA ALA A 21 -10.49 -13.12 5.86
C ALA A 21 -9.88 -12.46 4.61
N VAL A 22 -8.66 -11.92 4.75
CA VAL A 22 -7.86 -11.42 3.62
C VAL A 22 -7.64 -12.52 2.58
N ARG A 23 -7.17 -13.69 2.98
CA ARG A 23 -6.87 -14.80 2.07
C ARG A 23 -8.10 -15.22 1.30
N SER A 24 -9.21 -15.43 2.00
CA SER A 24 -10.50 -15.76 1.39
C SER A 24 -10.92 -14.68 0.39
N ARG A 25 -10.90 -13.41 0.82
CA ARG A 25 -11.32 -12.28 -0.01
C ARG A 25 -10.44 -12.11 -1.25
N LEU A 26 -9.14 -12.01 -1.09
CA LEU A 26 -8.21 -11.77 -2.20
C LEU A 26 -8.16 -12.96 -3.17
N THR A 27 -8.30 -14.20 -2.68
CA THR A 27 -8.44 -15.38 -3.56
C THR A 27 -9.73 -15.34 -4.36
N SER A 28 -10.86 -14.93 -3.75
CA SER A 28 -12.13 -14.74 -4.47
C SER A 28 -12.05 -13.67 -5.57
N LEU A 29 -11.14 -12.70 -5.40
CA LEU A 29 -10.83 -11.68 -6.40
C LEU A 29 -9.82 -12.14 -7.46
N GLY A 30 -9.36 -13.39 -7.40
CA GLY A 30 -8.42 -13.99 -8.35
C GLY A 30 -6.94 -13.70 -8.07
N PHE A 31 -6.58 -13.17 -6.90
CA PHE A 31 -5.19 -12.98 -6.51
C PHE A 31 -4.59 -14.28 -5.94
N VAL A 32 -3.26 -14.39 -6.07
CA VAL A 32 -2.47 -15.40 -5.37
C VAL A 32 -1.88 -14.74 -4.13
N VAL A 33 -2.21 -15.28 -2.96
CA VAL A 33 -1.79 -14.72 -1.66
C VAL A 33 -0.64 -15.55 -1.11
N ALA A 34 0.49 -14.89 -0.82
CA ALA A 34 1.69 -15.55 -0.29
C ALA A 34 1.48 -16.13 1.11
N PRO A 35 2.29 -17.11 1.54
CA PRO A 35 2.29 -17.58 2.94
C PRO A 35 2.50 -16.46 3.95
N THR A 36 2.09 -16.70 5.20
CA THR A 36 2.16 -15.68 6.24
C THR A 36 3.61 -15.32 6.55
N GLY A 37 3.93 -14.03 6.48
CA GLY A 37 5.19 -13.48 6.97
C GLY A 37 5.01 -12.94 8.39
N ILE A 38 5.95 -13.23 9.28
CA ILE A 38 5.93 -12.74 10.65
C ILE A 38 6.97 -11.63 10.81
N HIS A 39 6.55 -10.48 11.33
CA HIS A 39 7.45 -9.42 11.72
C HIS A 39 7.98 -9.63 13.14
N PRO A 40 9.22 -9.24 13.44
CA PRO A 40 9.78 -9.38 14.79
C PRO A 40 9.12 -8.47 15.83
N PHE A 41 8.19 -7.61 15.41
CA PHE A 41 7.48 -6.62 16.23
C PHE A 41 5.98 -6.90 16.35
N GLY A 42 5.57 -8.17 16.21
CA GLY A 42 4.23 -8.63 16.59
C GLY A 42 3.14 -8.52 15.51
N THR A 43 3.45 -7.97 14.33
CA THR A 43 2.52 -8.01 13.19
C THR A 43 2.85 -9.16 12.24
N GLU A 44 1.87 -9.53 11.42
CA GLU A 44 2.00 -10.53 10.38
C GLU A 44 1.34 -10.06 9.08
N ASN A 45 1.81 -10.58 7.94
CA ASN A 45 1.31 -10.19 6.63
C ASN A 45 0.99 -11.37 5.71
N ALA A 46 0.17 -11.10 4.70
CA ALA A 46 -0.17 -12.04 3.62
C ALA A 46 -0.02 -11.36 2.26
N CYS A 47 1.23 -11.15 1.82
CA CYS A 47 1.53 -10.35 0.63
C CYS A 47 0.89 -10.87 -0.67
N VAL A 48 0.57 -9.95 -1.58
CA VAL A 48 0.21 -10.24 -2.98
C VAL A 48 1.22 -9.55 -3.89
N PHE A 49 2.05 -10.34 -4.59
CA PHE A 49 3.16 -9.82 -5.40
C PHE A 49 2.79 -9.68 -6.86
N PHE A 50 3.17 -8.56 -7.49
CA PHE A 50 2.89 -8.29 -8.90
C PHE A 50 4.15 -8.42 -9.77
N ALA A 51 3.93 -8.52 -11.09
CA ALA A 51 5.00 -8.72 -12.06
C ALA A 51 5.89 -7.49 -12.25
N ASP A 52 5.34 -6.29 -12.00
CA ASP A 52 6.07 -5.01 -12.01
C ASP A 52 6.96 -4.80 -10.76
N GLY A 53 6.95 -5.76 -9.83
CA GLY A 53 7.75 -5.72 -8.60
C GLY A 53 7.05 -5.04 -7.41
N THR A 54 5.88 -4.44 -7.61
CA THR A 54 5.06 -3.87 -6.53
C THR A 54 4.28 -4.98 -5.82
N TYR A 55 3.74 -4.68 -4.63
CA TYR A 55 2.91 -5.65 -3.91
C TYR A 55 1.90 -4.99 -2.97
N LEU A 56 0.89 -5.77 -2.57
CA LEU A 56 0.03 -5.44 -1.44
C LEU A 56 0.57 -6.14 -0.19
N GLU A 57 0.53 -5.45 0.94
CA GLU A 57 0.81 -5.97 2.27
C GLU A 57 -0.44 -5.87 3.14
N PRO A 58 -1.38 -6.84 3.05
CA PRO A 58 -2.35 -7.05 4.10
C PRO A 58 -1.65 -7.32 5.44
N LEU A 59 -2.03 -6.60 6.48
CA LEU A 59 -1.31 -6.55 7.76
C LEU A 59 -2.27 -6.78 8.94
N ALA A 60 -2.01 -7.80 9.74
CA ALA A 60 -2.72 -8.06 11.00
C ALA A 60 -1.76 -8.00 12.19
N VAL A 61 -2.31 -7.82 13.39
CA VAL A 61 -1.55 -7.95 14.64
C VAL A 61 -1.60 -9.42 15.07
N GLY A 62 -0.47 -10.12 14.93
CA GLY A 62 -0.36 -11.55 15.28
C GLY A 62 -0.03 -11.78 16.76
N ASN A 63 0.62 -10.81 17.42
CA ASN A 63 0.92 -10.85 18.85
C ASN A 63 0.83 -9.45 19.47
N GLU A 64 -0.27 -9.20 20.19
CA GLU A 64 -0.55 -7.90 20.82
C GLU A 64 0.53 -7.49 21.82
N GLN A 65 1.02 -8.42 22.64
CA GLN A 65 2.03 -8.13 23.66
C GLN A 65 3.37 -7.71 23.02
N THR A 66 3.77 -8.37 21.93
CA THR A 66 4.98 -8.00 21.18
C THR A 66 4.79 -6.66 20.48
N ALA A 67 3.60 -6.39 19.92
CA ALA A 67 3.27 -5.11 19.31
C ALA A 67 3.30 -3.96 20.33
N ASP A 68 2.71 -4.16 21.52
CA ASP A 68 2.74 -3.21 22.64
C ASP A 68 4.17 -2.90 23.09
N LEU A 69 4.99 -3.94 23.28
CA LEU A 69 6.39 -3.77 23.64
C LEU A 69 7.14 -2.99 22.57
N ALA A 70 6.98 -3.36 21.30
CA ALA A 70 7.62 -2.67 20.19
C ALA A 70 7.24 -1.19 20.13
N ILE A 71 5.96 -0.84 20.37
CA ILE A 71 5.52 0.55 20.45
C ILE A 71 6.21 1.28 21.61
N SER A 72 6.28 0.66 22.79
CA SER A 72 6.95 1.24 23.96
C SER A 72 8.45 1.46 23.75
N GLU A 73 9.06 0.67 22.87
CA GLU A 73 10.47 0.77 22.45
C GLU A 73 10.67 1.74 21.27
N GLY A 74 9.60 2.40 20.80
CA GLY A 74 9.66 3.44 19.76
C GLY A 74 9.48 2.92 18.33
N ASN A 75 8.92 1.73 18.12
CA ASN A 75 8.62 1.22 16.78
C ASN A 75 7.51 2.04 16.11
N VAL A 76 7.92 2.91 15.18
CA VAL A 76 7.01 3.84 14.48
C VAL A 76 5.99 3.13 13.60
N PHE A 77 6.36 2.01 12.97
CA PHE A 77 5.45 1.29 12.06
C PHE A 77 4.21 0.77 12.81
N VAL A 78 4.43 0.07 13.92
CA VAL A 78 3.33 -0.50 14.72
C VAL A 78 2.56 0.61 15.45
N ALA A 79 3.24 1.68 15.89
CA ALA A 79 2.57 2.82 16.52
C ALA A 79 1.61 3.53 15.54
N ARG A 80 2.02 3.70 14.27
CA ARG A 80 1.20 4.31 13.23
C ARG A 80 0.07 3.40 12.76
N ASP A 81 0.31 2.09 12.65
CA ASP A 81 -0.75 1.11 12.39
C ASP A 81 -1.84 1.15 13.49
N ARG A 82 -1.42 1.19 14.75
CA ARG A 82 -2.36 1.30 15.87
C ARG A 82 -3.14 2.61 15.88
N LEU A 83 -2.46 3.73 15.61
CA LEU A 83 -3.11 5.05 15.50
C LEU A 83 -4.16 5.03 14.38
N TYR A 84 -3.83 4.48 13.20
CA TYR A 84 -4.78 4.33 12.09
C TYR A 84 -6.02 3.54 12.52
N ARG A 85 -5.83 2.39 13.18
CA ARG A 85 -6.95 1.53 13.63
C ARG A 85 -7.85 2.24 14.65
N GLN A 86 -7.26 3.01 15.56
CA GLN A 86 -7.97 3.79 16.58
C GLN A 86 -8.76 4.96 15.98
N THR A 87 -8.20 5.65 14.99
CA THR A 87 -8.83 6.81 14.36
C THR A 87 -9.94 6.39 13.38
N LEU A 88 -9.69 5.41 12.53
CA LEU A 88 -10.60 5.05 11.45
C LEU A 88 -11.33 3.75 11.74
N ARG A 89 -10.63 2.62 11.65
CA ARG A 89 -11.16 1.26 11.83
C ARG A 89 -10.05 0.23 11.68
N GLU A 90 -10.36 -1.00 12.12
CA GLU A 90 -9.46 -2.15 12.05
C GLU A 90 -8.97 -2.54 10.65
N GLU A 91 -9.75 -2.25 9.60
CA GLU A 91 -9.41 -2.64 8.23
C GLU A 91 -9.35 -1.47 7.28
N GLY A 92 -8.32 -1.39 6.43
CA GLY A 92 -8.27 -0.33 5.44
C GLY A 92 -6.98 -0.28 4.65
N PHE A 93 -6.53 0.95 4.40
CA PHE A 93 -5.34 1.26 3.62
C PHE A 93 -4.63 2.40 4.33
N SER A 94 -3.59 2.06 5.09
CA SER A 94 -2.93 2.99 6.01
C SER A 94 -1.66 3.61 5.46
N ALA A 95 -0.95 2.93 4.55
CA ALA A 95 0.31 3.47 4.05
C ALA A 95 0.65 3.13 2.61
N VAL A 96 1.27 4.11 1.94
CA VAL A 96 1.97 3.95 0.67
C VAL A 96 3.47 3.99 0.93
N VAL A 97 4.19 3.08 0.29
CA VAL A 97 5.62 2.87 0.53
C VAL A 97 6.42 3.11 -0.73
N PHE A 98 7.52 3.84 -0.61
CA PHE A 98 8.42 4.18 -1.70
C PHE A 98 9.72 3.38 -1.61
N GLY A 99 10.18 2.82 -2.72
CA GLY A 99 11.45 2.11 -2.80
C GLY A 99 12.61 3.09 -2.86
N THR A 100 13.61 2.92 -1.99
CA THR A 100 14.78 3.81 -1.95
C THR A 100 16.09 3.02 -1.88
N ALA A 101 17.16 3.61 -2.41
CA ALA A 101 18.51 3.10 -2.23
C ALA A 101 19.18 3.62 -0.95
N ASN A 102 18.61 4.62 -0.26
CA ASN A 102 19.22 5.27 0.89
C ASN A 102 18.16 5.85 1.85
N ALA A 103 17.67 5.02 2.77
CA ALA A 103 16.66 5.47 3.74
C ALA A 103 17.18 6.54 4.72
N ASP A 104 18.49 6.64 4.97
CA ASP A 104 19.07 7.70 5.82
C ASP A 104 18.90 9.07 5.18
N ALA A 105 19.11 9.17 3.87
CA ALA A 105 18.89 10.42 3.12
C ALA A 105 17.41 10.82 3.13
N ASP A 106 16.50 9.86 3.00
CA ASP A 106 15.06 10.11 3.10
C ASP A 106 14.67 10.60 4.49
N HIS A 107 15.18 9.95 5.55
CA HIS A 107 14.91 10.39 6.92
C HIS A 107 15.41 11.82 7.17
N ALA A 108 16.65 12.13 6.76
CA ALA A 108 17.20 13.48 6.90
C ALA A 108 16.33 14.53 6.19
N ARG A 109 15.86 14.21 4.98
CA ARG A 109 14.97 15.06 4.19
C ARG A 109 13.60 15.25 4.86
N TYR A 110 13.04 14.20 5.47
CA TYR A 110 11.78 14.31 6.23
C TYR A 110 11.94 15.17 7.49
N VAL A 111 13.09 15.08 8.18
CA VAL A 111 13.40 15.92 9.33
C VAL A 111 13.56 17.38 8.91
N GLU A 112 14.30 17.65 7.84
CA GLU A 112 14.51 19.00 7.29
C GLU A 112 13.19 19.65 6.86
N ALA A 113 12.29 18.88 6.24
CA ALA A 113 10.96 19.34 5.87
C ALA A 113 9.99 19.51 7.07
N GLY A 114 10.39 19.07 8.28
CA GLY A 114 9.53 19.08 9.47
C GLY A 114 8.35 18.10 9.40
N LEU A 115 8.45 17.07 8.54
CA LEU A 115 7.40 16.07 8.27
C LEU A 115 7.78 14.65 8.76
N SER A 116 8.92 14.49 9.42
CA SER A 116 9.34 13.20 10.00
C SER A 116 8.29 12.67 10.97
N ALA A 117 7.90 11.41 10.79
CA ALA A 117 6.87 10.77 11.58
C ALA A 117 7.40 9.99 12.79
N GLY A 118 8.72 10.02 13.03
CA GLY A 118 9.39 9.36 14.14
C GLY A 118 10.78 8.82 13.76
N GLY A 119 11.34 7.97 14.62
CA GLY A 119 12.62 7.30 14.38
C GLY A 119 12.59 6.32 13.21
N MET A 120 13.76 6.08 12.60
CA MET A 120 13.90 5.04 11.58
C MET A 120 13.73 3.64 12.18
N LEU A 121 13.29 2.67 11.37
CA LEU A 121 13.16 1.27 11.78
C LEU A 121 14.06 0.38 10.92
N SER A 122 14.91 -0.43 11.55
CA SER A 122 15.67 -1.49 10.87
C SER A 122 15.27 -2.83 11.43
N PHE A 123 14.98 -3.80 10.56
CA PHE A 123 14.59 -5.14 11.00
C PHE A 123 14.96 -6.19 9.96
N SER A 124 14.98 -7.44 10.44
CA SER A 124 15.14 -8.63 9.61
C SER A 124 14.00 -9.59 9.89
N ARG A 125 13.60 -10.35 8.86
CA ARG A 125 12.66 -11.46 9.03
C ARG A 125 13.07 -12.65 8.17
N ALA A 126 12.76 -13.84 8.68
CA ALA A 126 12.88 -15.04 7.89
C ALA A 126 11.92 -14.96 6.69
N PHE A 127 12.39 -15.48 5.57
CA PHE A 127 11.62 -15.68 4.37
C PHE A 127 11.83 -17.11 3.92
N THR A 128 10.75 -17.86 3.74
CA THR A 128 10.79 -19.23 3.23
C THR A 128 10.30 -19.27 1.79
N ASP A 129 11.10 -19.84 0.89
CA ASP A 129 10.71 -20.03 -0.50
C ASP A 129 9.77 -21.24 -0.71
N ALA A 130 9.30 -21.42 -1.94
CA ALA A 130 8.39 -22.52 -2.30
C ALA A 130 9.01 -23.93 -2.10
N ASN A 131 10.33 -24.02 -1.97
CA ASN A 131 11.06 -25.27 -1.72
C ASN A 131 11.39 -25.46 -0.22
N GLY A 132 10.91 -24.58 0.66
CA GLY A 132 11.16 -24.63 2.10
C GLY A 132 12.51 -24.06 2.52
N LYS A 133 13.29 -23.45 1.62
CA LYS A 133 14.56 -22.81 1.96
C LYS A 133 14.30 -21.47 2.64
N SER A 134 14.85 -21.31 3.84
CA SER A 134 14.77 -20.07 4.61
C SER A 134 16.00 -19.20 4.37
N ASP A 135 15.79 -17.91 4.12
CA ASP A 135 16.82 -16.87 4.08
C ASP A 135 16.33 -15.64 4.86
N MET A 136 17.22 -14.71 5.17
CA MET A 136 16.91 -13.53 5.98
C MET A 136 16.79 -12.29 5.10
N ALA A 137 15.58 -11.73 5.02
CA ALA A 137 15.37 -10.42 4.39
C ALA A 137 15.56 -9.32 5.43
N SER A 138 16.25 -8.23 5.05
CA SER A 138 16.56 -7.10 5.93
C SER A 138 16.15 -5.79 5.30
N PHE A 139 15.55 -4.91 6.10
CA PHE A 139 14.94 -3.66 5.65
C PHE A 139 15.32 -2.51 6.57
N LYS A 140 15.34 -1.30 6.00
CA LYS A 140 15.50 -0.04 6.72
C LYS A 140 14.44 0.95 6.25
N LEU A 141 13.67 1.51 7.18
CA LEU A 141 12.51 2.35 6.90
C LEU A 141 12.69 3.76 7.45
N ALA A 142 12.21 4.75 6.70
CA ALA A 142 12.12 6.15 7.12
C ALA A 142 10.67 6.64 6.95
N PHE A 143 10.07 7.21 8.01
CA PHE A 143 8.65 7.53 8.05
C PHE A 143 8.37 9.02 7.89
N VAL A 144 7.30 9.34 7.16
CA VAL A 144 6.84 10.71 6.92
C VAL A 144 5.31 10.78 7.01
N SER A 145 4.81 11.84 7.64
CA SER A 145 3.38 12.04 7.87
C SER A 145 3.11 13.54 8.06
N ASP A 146 1.89 13.97 7.75
CA ASP A 146 1.41 15.24 8.30
C ASP A 146 1.31 15.11 9.84
N LYS A 147 1.60 16.20 10.56
CA LYS A 147 1.61 16.25 12.02
C LYS A 147 0.22 16.00 12.61
N GLU A 148 -0.81 16.42 11.89
CA GLU A 148 -2.21 16.28 12.28
C GLU A 148 -2.88 15.04 11.65
N ALA A 149 -2.18 14.30 10.77
CA ALA A 149 -2.74 13.13 10.12
C ALA A 149 -2.50 11.85 10.92
N ASP A 150 -3.61 11.20 11.22
CA ASP A 150 -3.74 9.90 11.87
C ASP A 150 -4.44 8.86 10.97
N GLU A 151 -4.88 9.29 9.78
CA GLU A 151 -5.62 8.47 8.81
C GLU A 151 -4.76 7.80 7.74
N ALA A 152 -3.50 8.22 7.60
CA ALA A 152 -2.55 7.66 6.66
C ALA A 152 -1.13 8.04 7.04
N PHE A 153 -0.16 7.26 6.59
CA PHE A 153 1.24 7.62 6.63
C PHE A 153 1.97 7.14 5.39
N LEU A 154 3.17 7.65 5.17
CA LEU A 154 4.01 7.34 4.04
C LEU A 154 5.38 6.92 4.58
N PHE A 155 6.10 6.06 3.87
CA PHE A 155 7.48 5.77 4.26
C PHE A 155 8.34 5.32 3.08
N ALA A 156 9.65 5.55 3.20
CA ALA A 156 10.64 5.00 2.29
C ALA A 156 11.15 3.66 2.85
N CYS A 157 11.34 2.67 1.98
CA CYS A 157 11.84 1.34 2.30
C CYS A 157 13.11 1.05 1.50
N GLN A 158 14.21 0.88 2.22
CA GLN A 158 15.46 0.37 1.66
C GLN A 158 15.55 -1.14 1.95
N ARG A 159 15.65 -1.93 0.89
CA ARG A 159 15.93 -3.36 0.99
C ARG A 159 17.43 -3.57 1.16
N ILE A 160 17.87 -3.80 2.40
CA ILE A 160 19.29 -4.02 2.74
C ILE A 160 19.75 -5.41 2.27
N ASN A 161 18.91 -6.42 2.53
CA ASN A 161 19.09 -7.76 1.97
C ASN A 161 17.75 -8.25 1.43
N ALA A 162 17.69 -8.49 0.12
CA ALA A 162 16.54 -9.06 -0.54
C ALA A 162 16.98 -10.37 -1.22
N PRO A 163 16.66 -11.54 -0.61
CA PRO A 163 16.99 -12.81 -1.21
C PRO A 163 16.40 -12.91 -2.64
N ARG A 164 17.19 -13.43 -3.58
CA ARG A 164 16.73 -13.69 -4.95
C ARG A 164 15.82 -14.91 -4.93
N ILE A 165 14.51 -14.67 -4.88
CA ILE A 165 13.50 -15.71 -4.83
C ILE A 165 12.72 -15.69 -6.14
N ASP A 166 12.49 -16.86 -6.70
CA ASP A 166 11.52 -17.01 -7.77
C ASP A 166 10.10 -16.82 -7.21
N ARG A 167 9.48 -15.70 -7.59
CA ARG A 167 8.10 -15.34 -7.21
C ARG A 167 7.10 -15.58 -8.34
N THR A 168 7.51 -16.21 -9.45
CA THR A 168 6.68 -16.36 -10.66
C THR A 168 5.31 -16.97 -10.35
N ALA A 169 5.27 -18.01 -9.51
CA ALA A 169 4.02 -18.63 -9.09
C ALA A 169 3.14 -17.70 -8.23
N LEU A 170 3.76 -16.85 -7.40
CA LEU A 170 3.05 -15.88 -6.56
C LEU A 170 2.51 -14.67 -7.35
N GLN A 171 2.98 -14.47 -8.59
CA GLN A 171 2.57 -13.40 -9.51
C GLN A 171 1.54 -13.86 -10.56
N ALA A 172 1.20 -15.15 -10.57
CA ALA A 172 0.32 -15.76 -11.56
C ALA A 172 -1.17 -15.61 -11.19
N HIS A 173 -1.67 -14.37 -11.14
CA HIS A 173 -3.05 -14.08 -10.73
C HIS A 173 -4.07 -14.46 -11.80
N ALA A 174 -5.15 -15.14 -11.40
CA ALA A 174 -6.24 -15.56 -12.28
C ALA A 174 -7.06 -14.37 -12.81
N ASN A 175 -7.12 -13.26 -12.05
CA ASN A 175 -7.74 -12.01 -12.48
C ASN A 175 -6.91 -11.22 -13.51
N GLY A 176 -5.74 -11.73 -13.89
CA GLY A 176 -4.88 -11.10 -14.89
C GLY A 176 -4.19 -9.81 -14.43
N VAL A 177 -4.23 -9.46 -13.13
CA VAL A 177 -3.52 -8.29 -12.60
C VAL A 177 -2.02 -8.46 -12.78
N THR A 178 -1.36 -7.40 -13.25
CA THR A 178 0.10 -7.39 -13.48
C THR A 178 0.86 -6.38 -12.64
N GLY A 179 0.18 -5.40 -12.07
CA GLY A 179 0.82 -4.29 -11.37
C GLY A 179 -0.16 -3.24 -10.85
N ILE A 180 0.39 -2.23 -10.17
CA ILE A 180 -0.35 -1.08 -9.65
C ILE A 180 -0.09 0.12 -10.56
N LEU A 181 -1.16 0.75 -11.04
CA LEU A 181 -1.07 1.93 -11.90
C LEU A 181 -1.26 3.23 -11.13
N GLU A 182 -2.20 3.23 -10.20
CA GLU A 182 -2.62 4.46 -9.55
C GLU A 182 -3.14 4.18 -8.14
N ILE A 183 -2.78 5.05 -7.21
CA ILE A 183 -3.30 5.07 -5.85
C ILE A 183 -4.18 6.30 -5.72
N ILE A 184 -5.38 6.11 -5.21
CA ILE A 184 -6.33 7.20 -4.98
C ILE A 184 -6.41 7.47 -3.48
N ALA A 185 -6.06 8.68 -3.12
CA ALA A 185 -6.43 9.27 -1.85
C ALA A 185 -7.55 10.28 -2.01
N VAL A 186 -8.25 10.56 -0.92
CA VAL A 186 -9.18 11.69 -0.82
C VAL A 186 -8.73 12.65 0.26
N SER A 187 -8.97 13.94 0.00
CA SER A 187 -8.79 15.01 0.96
C SER A 187 -9.58 16.25 0.54
N ASP A 188 -10.09 17.01 1.51
CA ASP A 188 -10.69 18.33 1.28
C ASP A 188 -9.61 19.42 1.10
N ARG A 189 -8.32 19.06 1.25
CA ARG A 189 -7.17 19.94 1.00
C ARG A 189 -6.14 19.30 0.03
N PRO A 190 -6.51 18.94 -1.22
CA PRO A 190 -5.62 18.17 -2.11
C PRO A 190 -4.21 18.76 -2.28
N ALA A 191 -4.11 20.07 -2.52
CA ALA A 191 -2.81 20.73 -2.73
C ALA A 191 -1.85 20.59 -1.54
N ALA A 192 -2.36 20.63 -0.30
CA ALA A 192 -1.53 20.44 0.89
C ALA A 192 -0.99 19.00 0.98
N GLN A 193 -1.80 18.03 0.55
CA GLN A 193 -1.42 16.62 0.56
C GLN A 193 -0.41 16.26 -0.54
N ILE A 194 -0.46 16.95 -1.68
CA ILE A 194 0.52 16.76 -2.76
C ILE A 194 1.93 17.13 -2.30
N GLY A 195 2.10 18.19 -1.52
CA GLY A 195 3.40 18.56 -0.94
C GLY A 195 3.98 17.46 -0.02
N LEU A 196 3.13 16.84 0.79
CA LEU A 196 3.52 15.71 1.65
C LEU A 196 3.96 14.50 0.80
N ILE A 197 3.17 14.12 -0.20
CA ILE A 197 3.47 12.98 -1.07
C ILE A 197 4.72 13.22 -1.90
N ALA A 198 4.87 14.42 -2.49
CA ALA A 198 6.03 14.79 -3.30
C ALA A 198 7.30 14.77 -2.44
N THR A 199 7.21 15.28 -1.21
CA THR A 199 8.29 15.12 -0.24
C THR A 199 8.55 13.63 -0.03
N ALA A 200 7.57 12.82 0.37
CA ALA A 200 7.77 11.39 0.63
C ALA A 200 8.48 10.65 -0.52
N ALA A 201 8.07 10.90 -1.76
CA ALA A 201 8.58 10.24 -2.95
C ALA A 201 9.89 10.84 -3.51
N GLU A 202 10.47 11.88 -2.91
CA GLU A 202 11.54 12.68 -3.54
C GLU A 202 11.17 13.12 -4.98
N ALA A 203 9.90 13.46 -5.17
CA ALA A 203 9.36 13.92 -6.44
C ALA A 203 9.25 15.44 -6.45
N ASP A 204 9.29 16.02 -7.64
CA ASP A 204 8.86 17.40 -7.80
C ASP A 204 7.34 17.48 -7.57
N ALA A 205 6.92 18.42 -6.75
CA ALA A 205 5.50 18.73 -6.63
C ALA A 205 5.05 19.34 -7.97
N SER A 206 4.37 18.56 -8.81
CA SER A 206 3.73 19.09 -10.00
C SER A 206 2.54 19.97 -9.61
N ASP A 207 2.29 21.04 -10.36
CA ASP A 207 1.01 21.77 -10.31
C ASP A 207 -0.11 20.79 -10.68
N GLY A 208 -0.88 20.34 -9.70
CA GLY A 208 -1.96 19.38 -9.91
C GLY A 208 -2.41 18.65 -8.66
N ASP A 209 -3.27 17.66 -8.89
CA ASP A 209 -3.86 16.76 -7.91
C ASP A 209 -3.17 15.39 -7.86
N ALA A 210 -1.95 15.29 -8.42
CA ALA A 210 -1.22 14.04 -8.52
C ALA A 210 0.31 14.18 -8.38
N VAL A 211 0.94 13.11 -7.91
CA VAL A 211 2.40 12.91 -7.90
C VAL A 211 2.73 11.70 -8.78
N ARG A 212 3.59 11.91 -9.79
CA ARG A 212 4.02 10.86 -10.71
C ARG A 212 5.27 10.16 -10.18
N LEU A 213 5.19 8.84 -10.04
CA LEU A 213 6.29 7.97 -9.70
C LEU A 213 6.81 7.27 -10.97
N PRO A 214 8.01 6.67 -10.95
CA PRO A 214 8.51 5.88 -12.07
C PRO A 214 7.58 4.77 -12.58
N ASN A 215 6.77 4.17 -11.70
CA ASN A 215 5.95 3.00 -11.98
C ASN A 215 4.46 3.16 -11.64
N ALA A 216 4.03 4.27 -11.03
CA ALA A 216 2.64 4.50 -10.63
C ALA A 216 2.34 6.01 -10.49
N VAL A 217 1.08 6.36 -10.25
CA VAL A 217 0.65 7.73 -9.93
C VAL A 217 -0.09 7.74 -8.59
N LEU A 218 0.19 8.71 -7.72
CA LEU A 218 -0.60 8.98 -6.52
C LEU A 218 -1.48 10.20 -6.77
N CYS A 219 -2.81 10.03 -6.76
CA CYS A 219 -3.78 11.11 -6.96
C CYS A 219 -4.51 11.42 -5.66
N VAL A 220 -4.78 12.70 -5.41
CA VAL A 220 -5.58 13.19 -4.28
C VAL A 220 -6.83 13.87 -4.82
N LEU A 221 -7.98 13.22 -4.65
CA LEU A 221 -9.26 13.72 -5.15
C LEU A 221 -10.09 14.36 -4.04
N SER A 222 -11.04 15.22 -4.42
CA SER A 222 -12.17 15.52 -3.55
C SER A 222 -13.08 14.29 -3.42
N CYS A 223 -13.93 14.23 -2.39
CA CYS A 223 -14.93 13.15 -2.29
C CYS A 223 -15.96 13.17 -3.42
N GLU A 224 -16.26 14.34 -3.98
CA GLU A 224 -17.15 14.49 -5.14
C GLU A 224 -16.52 13.91 -6.41
N ASP A 225 -15.24 14.22 -6.65
CA ASP A 225 -14.50 13.69 -7.81
C ASP A 225 -14.31 12.17 -7.68
N TYR A 226 -13.99 11.67 -6.48
CA TYR A 226 -13.94 10.24 -6.20
C TYR A 226 -15.27 9.55 -6.49
N GLY A 227 -16.38 10.14 -6.04
CA GLY A 227 -17.73 9.62 -6.27
C GLY A 227 -18.13 9.65 -7.74
N SER A 228 -17.80 10.72 -8.44
CA SER A 228 -18.04 10.87 -9.87
C SER A 228 -17.21 9.87 -10.69
N ARG A 229 -15.96 9.63 -10.29
CA ARG A 229 -15.03 8.76 -11.00
C ARG A 229 -15.33 7.26 -10.82
N PHE A 230 -15.67 6.83 -9.61
CA PHE A 230 -15.81 5.40 -9.29
C PHE A 230 -17.24 4.97 -8.95
N GLY A 231 -18.18 5.89 -8.81
CA GLY A 231 -19.54 5.57 -8.35
C GLY A 231 -19.59 5.05 -6.91
N LEU A 232 -18.55 5.35 -6.11
CA LEU A 232 -18.41 4.94 -4.72
C LEU A 232 -18.47 6.16 -3.80
N LYS A 233 -19.06 5.99 -2.61
CA LYS A 233 -19.07 7.05 -1.60
C LYS A 233 -17.90 6.89 -0.65
N VAL A 234 -17.32 8.01 -0.25
CA VAL A 234 -16.36 8.10 0.85
C VAL A 234 -16.65 9.35 1.65
N ALA A 235 -16.43 9.28 2.96
CA ALA A 235 -16.58 10.46 3.81
C ALA A 235 -15.46 11.48 3.53
N PRO A 236 -15.75 12.79 3.62
CA PRO A 236 -14.74 13.84 3.59
C PRO A 236 -13.69 13.65 4.69
N SER A 237 -12.50 14.17 4.43
CA SER A 237 -11.43 14.26 5.41
C SER A 237 -10.53 15.46 5.09
N PRO A 238 -10.15 16.28 6.08
CA PRO A 238 -9.13 17.32 5.88
C PRO A 238 -7.72 16.72 5.76
N ASN A 239 -7.55 15.44 6.09
CA ASN A 239 -6.28 14.70 6.06
C ASN A 239 -6.16 13.89 4.75
N LEU A 240 -5.02 13.23 4.57
CA LEU A 240 -4.84 12.26 3.50
C LEU A 240 -5.51 10.93 3.92
N ARG A 241 -6.46 10.44 3.13
CA ARG A 241 -7.07 9.12 3.31
C ARG A 241 -6.95 8.30 2.04
N PHE A 242 -6.26 7.17 2.08
CA PHE A 242 -6.23 6.25 0.92
C PHE A 242 -7.54 5.47 0.79
N THR A 243 -8.03 5.32 -0.44
CA THR A 243 -9.40 4.83 -0.70
C THR A 243 -9.50 3.80 -1.82
N ALA A 244 -8.69 3.92 -2.87
CA ALA A 244 -8.73 3.00 -3.99
C ALA A 244 -7.35 2.71 -4.56
N ILE A 245 -7.23 1.55 -5.20
CA ILE A 245 -6.05 1.08 -5.90
C ILE A 245 -6.48 0.69 -7.31
N VAL A 246 -5.85 1.28 -8.31
CA VAL A 246 -6.04 0.95 -9.72
C VAL A 246 -4.95 0.00 -10.16
N PHE A 247 -5.36 -1.16 -10.63
CA PHE A 247 -4.50 -2.23 -11.10
C PHE A 247 -4.50 -2.30 -12.63
N SER A 248 -3.35 -2.64 -13.20
CA SER A 248 -3.27 -3.07 -14.58
C SER A 248 -3.72 -4.52 -14.70
N VAL A 249 -4.64 -4.80 -15.62
CA VAL A 249 -5.03 -6.18 -15.99
C VAL A 249 -4.75 -6.43 -17.47
N ARG A 250 -4.50 -7.71 -17.81
CA ARG A 250 -4.26 -8.14 -19.19
C ARG A 250 -5.51 -8.13 -20.08
N ASP A 251 -6.68 -8.37 -19.48
CA ASP A 251 -7.95 -8.52 -20.18
C ASP A 251 -9.10 -8.23 -19.19
N THR A 252 -9.81 -7.12 -19.40
CA THR A 252 -10.95 -6.75 -18.55
C THR A 252 -12.13 -7.69 -18.71
N ALA A 253 -12.37 -8.27 -19.90
CA ALA A 253 -13.46 -9.23 -20.10
C ALA A 253 -13.22 -10.51 -19.30
N ALA A 254 -11.99 -11.05 -19.33
CA ALA A 254 -11.61 -12.21 -18.53
C ALA A 254 -11.70 -11.94 -17.02
N ALA A 255 -11.19 -10.77 -16.57
CA ALA A 255 -11.27 -10.37 -15.17
C ALA A 255 -12.73 -10.24 -14.70
N LYS A 256 -13.59 -9.63 -15.52
CA LYS A 256 -15.02 -9.48 -15.23
C LYS A 256 -15.73 -10.83 -15.13
N GLN A 257 -15.44 -11.76 -16.05
CA GLN A 257 -16.01 -13.10 -16.01
C GLN A 257 -15.63 -13.83 -14.73
N LEU A 258 -14.34 -13.79 -14.35
CA LEU A 258 -13.88 -14.39 -13.08
C LEU A 258 -14.62 -13.81 -11.88
N LEU A 259 -14.80 -12.49 -11.82
CA LEU A 259 -15.52 -11.85 -10.72
C LEU A 259 -17.00 -12.29 -10.69
N ALA A 260 -17.64 -12.44 -11.84
CA ALA A 260 -19.01 -12.95 -11.94
C ALA A 260 -19.11 -14.41 -11.49
N ASP A 261 -18.20 -15.28 -11.93
CA ASP A 261 -18.16 -16.70 -11.57
C ASP A 261 -17.94 -16.89 -10.07
N ASN A 262 -17.15 -16.01 -9.44
CA ASN A 262 -16.89 -16.00 -8.00
C ASN A 262 -17.95 -15.23 -7.20
N ALA A 263 -19.05 -14.79 -7.82
CA ALA A 263 -20.11 -14.00 -7.21
C ALA A 263 -19.62 -12.72 -6.50
N VAL A 264 -18.54 -12.12 -6.99
CA VAL A 264 -18.01 -10.85 -6.49
C VAL A 264 -18.81 -9.69 -7.07
N ARG A 265 -19.44 -8.91 -6.18
CA ARG A 265 -20.09 -7.65 -6.54
C ARG A 265 -19.07 -6.67 -7.16
N HIS A 266 -19.37 -6.22 -8.37
CA HIS A 266 -18.61 -5.22 -9.09
C HIS A 266 -19.53 -4.34 -9.94
N ASN A 267 -19.06 -3.16 -10.29
CA ASN A 267 -19.71 -2.22 -11.21
C ASN A 267 -18.75 -1.89 -12.36
N MET A 268 -19.26 -1.22 -13.40
CA MET A 268 -18.42 -0.60 -14.43
C MET A 268 -18.43 0.93 -14.25
N SER A 269 -17.27 1.57 -14.41
CA SER A 269 -17.16 3.02 -14.59
C SER A 269 -16.33 3.28 -15.84
N GLY A 270 -16.97 3.66 -16.94
CA GLY A 270 -16.35 3.63 -18.26
C GLY A 270 -15.86 2.21 -18.59
N ASN A 271 -14.56 2.07 -18.85
CA ASN A 271 -13.90 0.78 -19.12
C ASN A 271 -13.33 0.10 -17.87
N ASP A 272 -13.35 0.78 -16.71
CA ASP A 272 -12.79 0.23 -15.48
C ASP A 272 -13.82 -0.65 -14.77
N ILE A 273 -13.36 -1.80 -14.25
CA ILE A 273 -14.15 -2.61 -13.32
C ILE A 273 -13.92 -2.07 -11.91
N VAL A 274 -14.99 -1.69 -11.23
CA VAL A 274 -14.96 -1.15 -9.88
C VAL A 274 -15.45 -2.22 -8.89
N VAL A 275 -14.55 -2.70 -8.04
CA VAL A 275 -14.88 -3.59 -6.92
C VAL A 275 -14.91 -2.76 -5.63
N PRO A 276 -16.09 -2.57 -5.00
CA PRO A 276 -16.19 -1.84 -3.74
C PRO A 276 -15.35 -2.50 -2.63
N PRO A 277 -14.95 -1.74 -1.59
CA PRO A 277 -14.28 -2.32 -0.44
C PRO A 277 -15.19 -3.34 0.26
N ALA A 278 -14.59 -4.42 0.75
CA ALA A 278 -15.22 -5.48 1.53
C ALA A 278 -14.23 -5.96 2.61
N PRO A 279 -14.69 -6.68 3.65
CA PRO A 279 -13.79 -7.23 4.66
C PRO A 279 -12.64 -8.03 4.04
N GLY A 280 -11.41 -7.80 4.52
CA GLY A 280 -10.18 -8.41 4.00
C GLY A 280 -9.62 -7.79 2.71
N GLN A 281 -10.20 -6.70 2.19
CA GLN A 281 -9.74 -6.02 0.95
C GLN A 281 -9.01 -4.70 1.21
N GLY A 282 -9.36 -3.98 2.28
CA GLY A 282 -8.74 -2.70 2.67
C GLY A 282 -9.21 -1.47 1.87
N ALA A 283 -9.25 -1.55 0.55
CA ALA A 283 -9.58 -0.44 -0.35
C ALA A 283 -10.57 -0.84 -1.46
N ALA A 284 -11.11 0.11 -2.21
CA ALA A 284 -11.75 -0.21 -3.49
C ALA A 284 -10.69 -0.65 -4.50
N PHE A 285 -10.96 -1.72 -5.26
CA PHE A 285 -10.05 -2.21 -6.30
C PHE A 285 -10.62 -1.88 -7.66
N ILE A 286 -9.84 -1.20 -8.48
CA ILE A 286 -10.20 -0.78 -9.83
C ILE A 286 -9.34 -1.57 -10.81
N LEU A 287 -9.96 -2.35 -11.70
CA LEU A 287 -9.22 -3.13 -12.71
C LEU A 287 -9.32 -2.41 -14.05
N ARG A 288 -8.15 -2.04 -14.59
CA ARG A 288 -8.01 -1.30 -15.84
C ARG A 288 -7.14 -2.07 -16.82
N GLU A 289 -7.66 -2.32 -18.01
CA GLU A 289 -6.87 -2.84 -19.12
C GLU A 289 -6.04 -1.71 -19.73
N ILE A 290 -4.74 -1.94 -19.91
CA ILE A 290 -3.86 -1.01 -20.62
C ILE A 290 -3.75 -1.48 -22.06
N PRO A 291 -3.91 -0.59 -23.06
CA PRO A 291 -3.73 -0.91 -24.46
C PRO A 291 -2.33 -1.46 -24.81
#